data_AF-A0A8S4PW17-F1
#
_entry.id   AF-A0A8S4PW17-F1
#
_cell.length_a   1.000
_cell.length_b   1.000
_cell.length_c   1.000
_cell.angle_alpha   90.00
_cell.angle_beta   90.00
_cell.angle_gamma   90.00
#
_symmetry.space_group_name_H-M   'P 1'
#
loop_
_entity.id
_entity.type
_entity.pdbx_description
1 polymer ?
#
loop_
_entity_poly.entity_id
_entity_poly.type
_entity_poly.pdbx_seq_one_letter_code
_entity_poly.pdbx_strand_id
1 'polypeptide(L)'
;FFSLLLIILTAMVIAGVLAYVYRDQVKGVIKDGMSDAVNKYGNPNSTAITNEVDYLQQELTCCGIHNYTDWVGSPWQKSHSNLTYPASCCENKHCNYTTNGSLYQKGCFDTLKDEFKNNLAVIAGTATGFAVIQILGMICSCILFCRSREDVPYIGLENNGLRV
;
A
#
# COMPACT_ATOMS: atom_id res chain seq x y z
N PHE A 1 -14.13 -4.62 -23.47
CA PHE A 1 -13.09 -3.65 -23.06
C PHE A 1 -13.69 -2.47 -22.28
N PHE A 2 -14.64 -1.71 -22.83
CA PHE A 2 -15.34 -0.62 -22.11
C PHE A 2 -15.87 -1.04 -20.73
N SER A 3 -16.61 -2.15 -20.65
CA SER A 3 -17.18 -2.62 -19.38
C SER A 3 -16.12 -2.95 -18.32
N LEU A 4 -14.94 -3.43 -18.73
CA LEU A 4 -13.85 -3.73 -17.79
C LEU A 4 -13.26 -2.44 -17.21
N LEU A 5 -13.01 -1.42 -18.05
CA LEU A 5 -12.54 -0.11 -17.59
C LEU A 5 -13.55 0.57 -16.66
N LEU A 6 -14.84 0.46 -16.96
CA LEU A 6 -15.89 0.99 -16.09
C LEU A 6 -15.88 0.33 -14.71
N ILE A 7 -15.77 -1.00 -14.66
CA ILE A 7 -15.67 -1.75 -13.39
C ILE A 7 -14.42 -1.31 -12.61
N ILE A 8 -13.27 -1.17 -13.26
CA ILE A 8 -12.04 -0.74 -12.59
C ILE A 8 -12.17 0.70 -12.05
N LEU A 9 -12.75 1.62 -12.83
CA LEU A 9 -12.95 3.00 -12.40
C LEU A 9 -13.88 3.08 -11.19
N THR A 10 -15.00 2.35 -11.23
CA THR A 10 -15.94 2.30 -10.08
C THR A 10 -15.29 1.69 -8.85
N ALA A 11 -14.52 0.61 -8.99
CA ALA A 11 -13.76 0.01 -7.89
C ALA A 11 -12.75 1.00 -7.29
N MET A 12 -12.07 1.80 -8.12
CA MET A 12 -11.13 2.82 -7.66
C MET A 12 -11.80 3.91 -6.83
N VAL A 13 -12.97 4.40 -7.26
CA VAL A 13 -13.75 5.38 -6.51
C VAL A 13 -14.22 4.80 -5.18
N ILE A 14 -14.75 3.58 -5.19
CA ILE A 14 -15.19 2.88 -3.98
C ILE A 14 -14.01 2.72 -3.00
N ALA A 15 -12.86 2.24 -3.47
CA ALA A 15 -11.67 2.08 -2.64
C ALA A 15 -11.21 3.41 -2.02
N GLY A 16 -11.20 4.50 -2.79
CA GLY A 16 -10.85 5.84 -2.29
C GLY A 16 -11.83 6.34 -1.21
N VAL A 17 -13.14 6.16 -1.42
CA VAL A 17 -14.17 6.52 -0.44
C VAL A 17 -14.03 5.68 0.83
N LEU A 18 -13.87 4.37 0.70
CA LEU A 18 -13.69 3.46 1.85
C LEU A 18 -12.41 3.79 2.63
N ALA A 19 -11.29 4.04 1.96
CA ALA A 19 -10.04 4.43 2.60
C ALA A 19 -10.19 5.74 3.39
N TYR A 20 -10.96 6.71 2.88
CA TYR A 20 -11.22 7.96 3.59
C TYR A 20 -12.17 7.78 4.78
N VAL A 21 -13.29 7.08 4.59
CA VAL A 21 -14.30 6.86 5.64
C VAL A 21 -13.73 6.01 6.78
N TYR A 22 -12.99 4.96 6.45
CA TYR A 22 -12.43 4.01 7.43
C TYR A 22 -10.98 4.31 7.82
N ARG A 23 -10.48 5.53 7.56
CA ARG A 23 -9.08 5.91 7.81
C ARG A 23 -8.60 5.62 9.23
N ASP A 24 -9.46 5.80 10.23
CA ASP A 24 -9.08 5.60 11.64
C ASP A 24 -9.07 4.11 12.01
N GLN A 25 -9.91 3.30 11.36
CA GLN A 25 -9.84 1.84 11.49
C GLN A 25 -8.57 1.29 10.83
N VAL A 26 -8.23 1.79 9.64
CA VAL A 26 -6.97 1.42 8.95
C VAL A 26 -5.76 1.74 9.82
N LYS A 27 -5.72 2.91 10.47
CA LYS A 27 -4.67 3.26 11.44
C LYS A 27 -4.60 2.25 12.59
N GLY A 28 -5.74 1.85 13.15
CA GLY A 28 -5.81 0.83 14.21
C GLY A 28 -5.25 -0.51 13.75
N VAL A 29 -5.70 -1.00 12.60
CA VAL A 29 -5.23 -2.27 12.01
C VAL A 29 -3.71 -2.24 11.75
N ILE A 30 -3.18 -1.14 11.23
CA ILE A 30 -1.72 -0.99 11.03
C ILE A 30 -0.99 -1.04 12.37
N LYS A 31 -1.49 -0.32 13.38
CA LYS A 31 -0.88 -0.30 14.71
C LYS A 31 -0.89 -1.69 15.37
N ASP A 32 -2.00 -2.41 15.28
CA ASP A 32 -2.14 -3.76 15.81
C ASP A 32 -1.23 -4.74 15.07
N GLY A 33 -1.12 -4.62 13.74
CA GLY A 33 -0.18 -5.39 12.93
C GLY A 33 1.28 -5.15 13.32
N MET A 34 1.67 -3.89 13.57
CA MET A 34 3.01 -3.55 14.07
C MET A 34 3.27 -4.13 15.47
N SER A 35 2.27 -4.14 16.35
CA SER A 35 2.35 -4.76 17.67
C SER A 35 2.56 -6.27 17.58
N ASP A 36 1.81 -6.95 16.71
CA ASP A 36 1.98 -8.38 16.45
C ASP A 36 3.36 -8.68 15.84
N ALA A 37 3.84 -7.82 14.93
CA ALA A 37 5.15 -7.94 14.32
C ALA A 37 6.29 -7.84 15.34
N VAL A 38 6.26 -6.85 16.25
CA VAL A 38 7.24 -6.73 17.33
C VAL A 38 7.20 -7.94 18.27
N ASN A 39 6.02 -8.48 18.58
CA ASN A 39 5.88 -9.67 19.42
C ASN A 39 6.42 -10.94 18.76
N LYS A 40 6.34 -11.06 17.43
CA LYS A 40 6.85 -12.21 16.66
C LYS A 40 8.30 -12.04 16.20
N TYR A 41 8.88 -10.85 16.40
CA TYR A 41 10.23 -10.53 15.96
C TYR A 41 11.27 -11.49 16.55
N GLY A 42 12.19 -11.97 15.72
CA GLY A 42 13.24 -12.92 16.09
C GLY A 42 12.77 -14.37 16.26
N ASN A 43 11.49 -14.67 15.99
CA ASN A 43 10.99 -16.04 16.01
C ASN A 43 11.53 -16.83 14.79
N PRO A 44 12.21 -17.97 14.97
CA PRO A 44 12.76 -18.76 13.85
C PRO A 44 11.67 -19.34 12.93
N ASN A 45 10.43 -19.48 13.40
CA ASN A 45 9.29 -19.90 12.58
C ASN A 45 8.64 -18.74 11.80
N SER A 46 9.11 -17.50 11.98
CA SER A 46 8.52 -16.30 11.38
C SER A 46 9.59 -15.30 10.94
N THR A 47 10.67 -15.80 10.32
CA THR A 47 11.80 -15.00 9.84
C THR A 47 11.41 -13.89 8.85
N ALA A 48 10.34 -14.10 8.08
CA ALA A 48 9.78 -13.07 7.21
C ALA A 48 9.38 -11.81 8.01
N ILE A 49 8.76 -11.97 9.18
CA ILE A 49 8.35 -10.83 10.02
C ILE A 49 9.57 -10.07 10.51
N THR A 50 10.63 -10.78 10.94
CA THR A 50 11.90 -10.16 11.33
C THR A 50 12.46 -9.30 10.20
N ASN A 51 12.54 -9.84 8.98
CA ASN A 51 13.06 -9.12 7.82
C ASN A 51 12.22 -7.89 7.46
N GLU A 52 10.88 -8.00 7.54
CA GLU A 52 9.98 -6.87 7.26
C GLU A 52 10.10 -5.76 8.32
N VAL A 53 10.22 -6.12 9.60
CA VAL A 53 10.46 -5.14 10.67
C VAL A 53 11.82 -4.47 10.47
N ASP A 54 12.86 -5.24 10.14
CA ASP A 54 14.20 -4.71 9.90
C ASP A 54 14.22 -3.74 8.71
N TYR A 55 13.55 -4.12 7.62
CA TYR A 55 13.42 -3.28 6.44
C TYR A 55 12.68 -1.98 6.77
N LEU A 56 11.53 -2.06 7.43
CA LEU A 56 10.74 -0.88 7.80
C LEU A 56 11.52 0.08 8.71
N GLN A 57 12.24 -0.44 9.70
CA GLN A 57 13.03 0.38 10.61
C GLN A 57 14.17 1.14 9.90
N GLN A 58 14.84 0.47 8.95
CA GLN A 58 15.91 1.08 8.17
C GLN A 58 15.37 2.06 7.12
N GLU A 59 14.33 1.69 6.39
CA GLU A 59 13.71 2.51 5.33
C GLU A 59 13.11 3.80 5.92
N LEU A 60 12.40 3.69 7.04
CA LEU A 60 11.75 4.83 7.68
C LEU A 60 12.63 5.52 8.73
N THR A 61 13.87 5.05 8.97
CA THR A 61 14.78 5.59 9.99
C THR A 61 14.11 5.71 11.37
N CYS A 62 13.44 4.64 11.80
CA CYS A 62 12.60 4.59 12.99
C CYS A 62 12.91 3.34 13.84
N CYS A 63 12.49 3.34 15.09
CA CYS A 63 12.66 2.19 15.98
C CYS A 63 11.42 1.97 16.84
N GLY A 64 10.96 0.71 16.88
CA GLY A 64 9.74 0.33 17.59
C GLY A 64 8.47 0.89 16.93
N ILE A 65 7.34 0.82 17.64
CA ILE A 65 6.03 1.24 17.15
C ILE A 65 5.88 2.75 17.39
N HIS A 66 6.03 3.15 18.65
CA HIS A 66 6.00 4.50 19.16
C HIS A 66 7.40 5.05 19.43
N ASN A 67 8.33 4.22 19.90
CA ASN A 67 9.75 4.54 20.03
C ASN A 67 10.56 3.27 20.40
N TYR A 68 11.87 3.44 20.60
CA TYR A 68 12.77 2.34 20.95
C TYR A 68 12.39 1.58 22.23
N THR A 69 11.64 2.17 23.16
CA THR A 69 11.24 1.51 24.42
C THR A 69 10.23 0.39 24.22
N ASP A 70 9.57 0.30 23.05
CA ASP A 70 8.67 -0.83 22.73
C ASP A 70 9.41 -2.19 22.70
N TRP A 71 10.74 -2.17 22.56
CA TRP A 71 11.57 -3.37 22.65
C TRP A 71 11.81 -3.81 24.09
N VAL A 72 11.64 -2.93 25.08
CA VAL A 72 11.82 -3.25 26.50
C VAL A 72 10.65 -4.12 26.97
N GLY A 73 10.95 -5.31 27.49
CA GLY A 73 9.98 -6.31 27.91
C GLY A 73 9.44 -7.20 26.78
N SER A 74 9.84 -6.93 25.53
CA SER A 74 9.46 -7.72 24.35
C SER A 74 10.02 -9.16 24.41
N PRO A 75 9.42 -10.13 23.69
CA PRO A 75 9.98 -11.47 23.54
C PRO A 75 11.41 -11.47 23.00
N TRP A 76 11.74 -10.50 22.15
CA TRP A 76 13.09 -10.28 21.64
C TRP A 76 14.10 -10.03 22.77
N GLN A 77 13.86 -9.02 23.62
CA GLN A 77 14.77 -8.72 24.72
C GLN A 77 14.90 -9.90 25.69
N LYS A 78 13.79 -10.60 25.97
CA LYS A 78 13.80 -11.77 26.87
C LYS A 78 14.62 -12.93 26.32
N SER A 79 14.66 -13.11 25.00
CA SER A 79 15.47 -14.15 24.36
C SER A 79 16.94 -13.75 24.19
N HIS A 80 17.27 -12.46 24.27
CA HIS A 80 18.62 -11.93 24.08
C HIS A 80 19.05 -11.06 25.28
N SER A 81 19.54 -11.70 26.34
CA SER A 81 19.93 -11.04 27.60
C SER A 81 21.03 -9.96 27.47
N ASN A 82 21.80 -9.94 26.37
CA ASN A 82 22.84 -8.95 26.09
C ASN A 82 22.46 -7.93 24.99
N LEU A 83 21.28 -8.04 24.38
CA LEU A 83 20.82 -7.16 23.28
C LEU A 83 19.39 -6.72 23.55
N THR A 84 19.21 -5.44 23.88
CA THR A 84 17.85 -4.92 24.15
C THR A 84 17.13 -4.51 22.87
N TYR A 85 17.87 -4.04 21.87
CA TYR A 85 17.31 -3.48 20.64
C TYR A 85 17.77 -4.28 19.41
N PRO A 86 16.92 -4.44 18.39
CA PRO A 86 17.32 -4.96 17.09
C PRO A 86 18.47 -4.19 16.46
N ALA A 87 19.26 -4.85 15.61
CA ALA A 87 20.33 -4.17 14.87
C ALA A 87 19.79 -3.10 13.90
N SER A 88 18.62 -3.35 13.33
CA SER A 88 17.86 -2.48 12.43
C SER A 88 17.34 -1.20 13.09
N CYS A 89 17.30 -1.12 14.42
CA CYS A 89 16.95 0.11 15.14
C CYS A 89 18.08 1.15 15.17
N CYS A 90 19.24 0.85 14.58
CA CYS A 90 20.41 1.69 14.74
C CYS A 90 20.71 2.59 13.55
N GLU A 91 21.11 3.82 13.87
CA GLU A 91 21.42 4.88 12.91
C GLU A 91 22.79 4.70 12.25
N ASN A 92 23.73 4.04 12.94
CA ASN A 92 25.12 3.86 12.48
C ASN A 92 25.62 2.44 12.72
N LYS A 93 26.66 2.03 11.97
CA LYS A 93 27.32 0.71 12.11
C LYS A 93 27.96 0.47 13.48
N HIS A 94 28.27 1.54 14.22
CA HIS A 94 28.83 1.48 15.58
C HIS A 94 27.75 1.73 16.62
N CYS A 95 26.71 0.88 16.56
CA CYS A 95 25.62 0.91 17.50
C CYS A 95 25.99 0.27 18.83
N ASN A 96 25.56 0.87 19.94
CA ASN A 96 25.45 0.12 21.19
C ASN A 96 24.00 -0.35 21.39
N TYR A 97 23.72 -1.62 21.07
CA TYR A 97 22.40 -2.27 21.17
C TYR A 97 21.87 -2.45 22.60
N THR A 98 22.56 -1.87 23.59
CA THR A 98 22.15 -1.84 25.01
C THR A 98 21.84 -0.42 25.51
N THR A 99 22.31 0.63 24.82
CA THR A 99 22.13 2.02 25.25
C THR A 99 21.40 2.84 24.18
N ASN A 100 20.62 3.84 24.59
CA ASN A 100 19.78 4.63 23.70
C ASN A 100 20.53 5.64 22.79
N GLY A 101 21.82 5.91 23.04
CA GLY A 101 22.55 7.02 22.42
C GLY A 101 22.80 6.91 20.91
N SER A 102 22.58 5.75 20.29
CA SER A 102 22.79 5.53 18.84
C SER A 102 21.55 5.00 18.10
N LEU A 103 20.39 4.94 18.77
CA LEU A 103 19.17 4.36 18.21
C LEU A 103 18.29 5.44 17.55
N TYR A 104 17.51 5.03 16.55
CA TYR A 104 16.44 5.87 16.03
C TYR A 104 15.44 6.20 17.15
N GLN A 105 15.16 7.49 17.33
CA GLN A 105 14.31 7.98 18.42
C GLN A 105 12.83 7.98 18.05
N LYS A 106 12.52 8.08 16.74
CA LYS A 106 11.14 8.14 16.24
C LYS A 106 10.52 6.74 16.15
N GLY A 107 9.25 6.62 16.50
CA GLY A 107 8.46 5.40 16.29
C GLY A 107 8.05 5.22 14.84
N CYS A 108 8.04 3.97 14.38
CA CYS A 108 7.71 3.67 12.99
C CYS A 108 6.26 3.97 12.61
N PHE A 109 5.32 3.90 13.57
CA PHE A 109 3.92 4.21 13.28
C PHE A 109 3.71 5.68 12.91
N ASP A 110 4.31 6.59 13.69
CA ASP A 110 4.18 8.03 13.44
C ASP A 110 5.01 8.45 12.22
N THR A 111 6.22 7.92 12.04
CA THR A 111 7.02 8.19 10.83
C THR A 111 6.30 7.70 9.57
N LEU A 112 5.75 6.47 9.55
CA LEU A 112 5.00 5.95 8.42
C LEU A 112 3.81 6.85 8.08
N LYS A 113 3.07 7.28 9.10
CA LYS A 113 1.92 8.18 8.94
C LYS A 113 2.34 9.53 8.34
N ASP A 114 3.48 10.07 8.75
CA ASP A 114 3.99 11.32 8.21
C ASP A 114 4.53 11.14 6.78
N GLU A 115 5.16 10.02 6.45
CA GLU A 115 5.53 9.66 5.08
C GLU A 115 4.30 9.59 4.15
N PHE A 116 3.20 8.97 4.60
CA PHE A 116 1.94 8.95 3.84
C PHE A 116 1.38 10.34 3.61
N LYS A 117 1.48 11.25 4.58
CA LYS A 117 0.99 12.63 4.44
C LYS A 117 1.89 13.44 3.51
N ASN A 118 3.20 13.33 3.65
CA ASN A 118 4.17 14.06 2.85
C ASN A 118 4.09 13.66 1.38
N ASN A 119 3.85 12.38 1.12
CA ASN A 119 3.71 11.83 -0.23
C ASN A 119 2.26 11.74 -0.71
N LEU A 120 1.29 12.29 0.05
CA LEU A 120 -0.13 12.20 -0.29
C LEU A 120 -0.43 12.79 -1.67
N ALA A 121 0.22 13.90 -2.01
CA ALA A 121 0.08 14.55 -3.31
C ALA A 121 0.54 13.64 -4.45
N VAL A 122 1.65 12.93 -4.27
CA VAL A 122 2.16 11.97 -5.27
C VAL A 122 1.16 10.83 -5.43
N ILE A 123 0.74 10.20 -4.33
CA ILE A 123 -0.21 9.07 -4.34
C ILE A 123 -1.53 9.46 -5.01
N ALA A 124 -2.10 10.60 -4.62
CA ALA A 124 -3.33 11.12 -5.20
C ALA A 124 -3.14 11.46 -6.69
N GLY A 125 -1.99 12.00 -7.07
CA GLY A 125 -1.62 12.28 -8.45
C GLY A 125 -1.58 11.01 -9.30
N THR A 126 -0.93 9.94 -8.84
CA THR A 126 -0.86 8.66 -9.57
C THR A 126 -2.25 8.05 -9.74
N ALA A 127 -3.07 8.07 -8.69
CA ALA A 127 -4.45 7.60 -8.75
C ALA A 127 -5.30 8.39 -9.77
N THR A 128 -5.18 9.72 -9.73
CA THR A 128 -5.88 10.61 -10.67
C THR A 128 -5.42 10.37 -12.11
N GLY A 129 -4.12 10.21 -12.35
CA GLY A 129 -3.57 9.91 -13.67
C GLY A 129 -4.10 8.59 -14.23
N PHE A 130 -4.15 7.54 -13.41
CA PHE A 130 -4.73 6.25 -13.79
C PHE A 130 -6.22 6.37 -14.14
N ALA A 131 -6.99 7.18 -13.39
CA ALA A 131 -8.39 7.46 -13.70
C ALA A 131 -8.57 8.18 -15.05
N VAL A 132 -7.72 9.19 -15.35
CA VAL A 132 -7.74 9.91 -16.63
C VAL A 132 -7.46 8.97 -17.80
N ILE A 133 -6.44 8.11 -17.69
CA ILE A 133 -6.09 7.13 -18.73
C ILE A 133 -7.26 6.18 -19.00
N GLN A 134 -7.93 5.69 -17.96
CA GLN A 134 -9.11 4.84 -18.12
C GLN A 134 -10.25 5.56 -18.85
N ILE A 135 -10.51 6.83 -18.52
CA ILE A 135 -11.55 7.63 -19.18
C ILE A 135 -11.24 7.80 -20.67
N LEU A 136 -9.99 8.10 -21.03
CA LEU A 136 -9.57 8.17 -22.43
C LEU A 136 -9.75 6.82 -23.15
N GLY A 137 -9.39 5.71 -22.50
CA GLY A 137 -9.60 4.36 -23.03
C GLY A 137 -11.07 4.04 -23.27
N MET A 138 -11.96 4.49 -22.37
CA MET A 138 -13.41 4.34 -22.54
C MET A 138 -13.94 5.15 -23.73
N ILE A 139 -13.53 6.43 -23.86
CA ILE A 139 -13.91 7.29 -24.98
C ILE A 139 -13.48 6.66 -26.32
N CYS A 140 -12.23 6.24 -26.44
CA CYS A 140 -11.71 5.58 -27.64
C CYS A 140 -12.51 4.31 -27.98
N SER A 141 -12.87 3.52 -26.97
CA SER A 141 -13.66 2.30 -27.16
C SER A 141 -15.07 2.59 -27.66
N CYS A 142 -15.71 3.64 -27.14
CA CYS A 142 -17.01 4.09 -27.63
C CYS A 142 -16.92 4.56 -29.08
N ILE A 143 -15.90 5.35 -29.44
CA ILE A 143 -15.69 5.82 -30.82
C ILE A 143 -15.49 4.64 -31.77
N LEU A 144 -14.60 3.69 -31.43
CA LEU A 144 -14.35 2.50 -32.25
C LEU A 144 -15.61 1.63 -32.39
N PHE A 145 -16.38 1.43 -31.32
CA PHE A 145 -17.63 0.70 -31.38
C PHE A 145 -18.65 1.39 -32.30
N CYS A 146 -18.81 2.72 -32.18
CA CYS A 146 -19.69 3.50 -33.06
C CYS A 146 -19.26 3.41 -34.52
N ARG A 147 -17.95 3.57 -34.83
CA ARG A 147 -17.44 3.44 -36.21
C ARG A 147 -17.62 2.04 -36.77
N SER A 148 -17.31 1.01 -35.99
CA SER A 148 -17.46 -0.39 -36.43
C SER A 148 -18.90 -0.75 -36.79
N ARG A 149 -19.88 -0.06 -36.20
CA ARG A 149 -21.31 -0.21 -36.53
C ARG A 149 -21.70 0.57 -37.77
N GLU A 150 -21.05 1.70 -38.05
CA GLU A 150 -21.27 2.52 -39.25
C GLU A 150 -20.67 1.86 -40.50
N ASP A 151 -19.56 1.12 -40.35
CA ASP A 151 -18.97 0.27 -41.40
C ASP A 151 -19.81 -1.00 -41.71
N VAL A 152 -20.96 -1.21 -41.05
CA VAL A 152 -21.96 -2.25 -41.40
C VAL A 152 -23.19 -1.61 -42.08
N PRO A 153 -23.09 -1.13 -43.34
CA PRO A 153 -24.26 -0.75 -44.12
C PRO A 153 -24.91 -1.99 -44.78
N TYR A 154 -26.19 -2.23 -44.48
CA TYR A 154 -27.24 -2.78 -45.38
C TYR A 154 -27.03 -4.05 -46.23
N ILE A 155 -26.11 -4.99 -45.93
CA ILE A 155 -26.03 -6.26 -46.70
C ILE A 155 -27.24 -7.21 -46.45
N GLY A 156 -28.16 -6.87 -45.54
CA GLY A 156 -29.28 -7.74 -45.13
C GLY A 156 -30.68 -7.39 -45.66
N LEU A 157 -30.88 -6.33 -46.46
CA LEU A 157 -32.23 -5.88 -46.88
C LEU A 157 -32.40 -5.67 -48.40
N GLU A 158 -31.65 -6.42 -49.23
CA GLU A 158 -31.93 -6.54 -50.68
C GLU A 158 -32.05 -8.01 -51.11
N ASN A 159 -32.64 -8.88 -50.28
CA ASN A 159 -32.98 -10.26 -50.69
C ASN A 159 -34.40 -10.71 -50.33
N ASN A 160 -35.28 -9.78 -49.89
CA ASN A 160 -36.70 -10.07 -49.65
C ASN A 160 -37.64 -9.11 -50.41
N GLY A 161 -37.30 -8.81 -51.67
CA GLY A 161 -38.17 -8.12 -52.62
C GLY A 161 -38.57 -9.04 -53.78
N LEU A 162 -39.75 -9.66 -53.66
CA LEU A 162 -40.61 -10.21 -54.71
C LEU A 162 -40.07 -10.18 -56.17
N ARG A 163 -39.93 -11.37 -56.78
CA ARG A 163 -40.30 -11.56 -58.19
C ARG A 163 -41.06 -12.87 -58.36
N VAL A 164 -42.21 -12.71 -59.04
CA VAL A 164 -43.10 -13.71 -59.64
C VAL A 164 -42.31 -14.62 -60.58
#